data_AF-A0AA40EXS9-F1
#
_entry.id   AF-A0AA40EXS9-F1
#
_cell.length_a   1.000
_cell.length_b   1.000
_cell.length_c   1.000
_cell.angle_alpha   90.00
_cell.angle_beta   90.00
_cell.angle_gamma   90.00
#
_symmetry.space_group_name_H-M   'P 1'
#
loop_
_entity.id
_entity.type
_entity.pdbx_description
1 polymer ?
#
loop_
_entity_poly.entity_id
_entity_poly.type
_entity_poly.pdbx_seq_one_letter_code
_entity_poly.pdbx_strand_id
1 'polypeptide(L)'
;MTFTHTPTRLTLLWLAISLPAVTWDFFYVIFRPHTMPGGFMHWPVWAPYALYGEVDQMYGWKQWNAGNGFTAAQSWVNLVETVMYLVYAGIWWANKDQFTGQIKGRKAALAVLTGFAAGVMTESKTVLYWLNEACSDFENIGQNDLWRLIFIWIIPK
;
A
#
# COMPACT_ATOMS: atom_id res chain seq x y z
N MET A 1 -14.78 21.30 26.36
CA MET A 1 -13.45 21.08 25.73
C MET A 1 -13.66 20.86 24.24
N THR A 2 -12.88 21.52 23.38
CA THR A 2 -12.93 21.31 21.93
C THR A 2 -11.94 20.21 21.57
N PHE A 3 -12.38 19.18 20.85
CA PHE A 3 -11.49 18.10 20.39
C PHE A 3 -10.33 18.66 19.55
N THR A 4 -9.13 18.13 19.76
CA THR A 4 -7.92 18.55 19.04
C THR A 4 -7.15 17.34 18.54
N HIS A 5 -6.52 17.46 17.37
CA HIS A 5 -5.67 16.42 16.80
C HIS A 5 -4.34 17.01 16.35
N THR A 6 -3.28 16.23 16.47
CA THR A 6 -1.95 16.53 15.92
C THR A 6 -1.34 15.21 15.46
N PRO A 7 -1.03 15.05 14.17
CA PRO A 7 -0.35 13.87 13.68
C PRO A 7 0.97 13.68 14.43
N THR A 8 1.24 12.45 14.84
CA THR A 8 2.55 12.12 15.42
C THR A 8 3.62 12.14 14.31
N ARG A 9 4.89 12.27 14.70
CA ARG A 9 6.01 12.14 13.75
C ARG A 9 6.00 10.79 13.03
N LEU A 10 5.60 9.73 13.73
CA LEU A 10 5.48 8.40 13.15
C LEU A 10 4.38 8.34 12.08
N THR A 11 3.22 8.94 12.33
CA THR A 11 2.13 9.04 11.34
C THR A 11 2.59 9.81 10.10
N LEU A 12 3.32 10.92 10.28
CA LEU A 12 3.83 11.70 9.15
C LEU A 12 4.90 10.94 8.35
N LEU A 13 5.81 10.24 9.05
CA LEU A 13 6.81 9.38 8.41
C LEU A 13 6.15 8.24 7.63
N TRP A 14 5.14 7.60 8.22
CA TRP A 14 4.35 6.57 7.57
C TRP A 14 3.71 7.09 6.28
N LEU A 15 3.03 8.24 6.32
CA LEU A 15 2.43 8.85 5.14
C LEU A 15 3.47 9.18 4.06
N ALA A 16 4.64 9.68 4.46
CA ALA A 16 5.72 10.04 3.54
C ALA A 16 6.30 8.82 2.80
N ILE A 17 6.30 7.63 3.43
CA ILE A 17 6.78 6.38 2.83
C ILE A 17 5.66 5.66 2.07
N SER A 18 4.49 5.53 2.70
CA SER A 18 3.33 4.79 2.20
C SER A 18 2.78 5.39 0.91
N LEU A 19 2.58 6.72 0.84
CA LEU A 19 2.00 7.35 -0.33
C LEU A 19 2.80 7.07 -1.63
N PRO A 20 4.14 7.29 -1.68
CA PRO A 20 4.93 6.91 -2.85
C PRO A 20 4.93 5.41 -3.11
N ALA A 21 5.12 4.58 -2.08
CA ALA A 21 5.26 3.13 -2.24
C ALA A 21 3.97 2.48 -2.79
N VAL A 22 2.82 2.82 -2.20
CA VAL A 22 1.50 2.30 -2.59
C VAL A 22 1.08 2.83 -3.96
N THR A 23 1.42 4.09 -4.28
CA THR A 23 1.18 4.65 -5.62
C THR A 23 2.05 3.94 -6.68
N TRP A 24 3.31 3.65 -6.36
CA TRP A 24 4.21 2.92 -7.25
C TRP A 24 3.73 1.49 -7.51
N ASP A 25 3.27 0.79 -6.46
CA ASP A 25 2.61 -0.52 -6.57
C ASP A 25 1.37 -0.45 -7.46
N PHE A 26 0.45 0.49 -7.19
CA PHE A 26 -0.76 0.66 -7.99
C PHE A 26 -0.43 0.78 -9.49
N PHE A 27 0.48 1.68 -9.87
CA PHE A 27 0.85 1.84 -11.27
C PHE A 27 1.60 0.63 -11.84
N TYR A 28 2.39 -0.10 -11.04
CA TYR A 28 2.93 -1.38 -11.48
C TYR A 28 1.82 -2.34 -11.87
N VAL A 29 0.76 -2.47 -11.06
CA VAL A 29 -0.30 -3.46 -11.29
C VAL A 29 -1.24 -3.07 -12.43
N ILE A 30 -1.71 -1.82 -12.50
CA ILE A 30 -2.75 -1.47 -13.49
C ILE A 30 -2.22 -1.39 -14.92
N PHE A 31 -0.92 -1.11 -15.09
CA PHE A 31 -0.27 -1.04 -16.40
C PHE A 31 0.39 -2.35 -16.82
N ARG A 32 0.16 -3.46 -16.11
CA ARG A 32 0.57 -4.78 -16.59
C ARG A 32 -0.12 -5.07 -17.94
N PRO A 33 0.59 -5.63 -18.93
CA PRO A 33 1.94 -6.20 -18.83
C PRO A 33 3.08 -5.21 -19.15
N HIS A 34 2.80 -3.94 -19.48
CA HIS A 34 3.83 -2.99 -19.91
C HIS A 34 4.89 -2.67 -18.84
N THR A 35 4.51 -2.80 -17.57
CA THR A 35 5.37 -2.63 -16.39
C THR A 35 6.05 -3.92 -15.93
N MET A 36 5.65 -5.08 -16.44
CA MET A 36 6.24 -6.39 -16.10
C MET A 36 7.57 -6.61 -16.85
N PRO A 37 8.43 -7.54 -16.40
CA PRO A 37 9.67 -7.87 -17.10
C PRO A 37 9.43 -8.18 -18.58
N GLY A 38 10.12 -7.46 -19.48
CA GLY A 38 9.92 -7.52 -20.94
C GLY A 38 8.99 -6.43 -21.50
N GLY A 39 8.25 -5.72 -20.66
CA GLY A 39 7.41 -4.58 -21.06
C GLY A 39 8.21 -3.28 -21.21
N PHE A 40 7.72 -2.37 -22.05
CA PHE A 40 8.45 -1.14 -22.39
C PHE A 40 8.55 -0.11 -21.24
N MET A 41 7.64 -0.18 -20.25
CA MET A 41 7.67 0.70 -19.06
C MET A 41 8.46 0.08 -17.90
N HIS A 42 8.92 -1.17 -18.04
CA HIS A 42 9.55 -1.90 -16.94
C HIS A 42 10.85 -1.23 -16.48
N TRP A 43 11.72 -0.85 -17.42
CA TRP A 43 12.97 -0.17 -17.12
C TRP A 43 12.79 1.35 -17.22
N PRO A 44 13.32 2.15 -16.28
CA PRO A 44 14.11 1.77 -15.10
C PRO A 44 13.30 1.62 -13.81
N VAL A 45 12.13 2.24 -13.69
CA VAL A 45 11.51 2.45 -12.36
C VAL A 45 10.77 1.20 -11.84
N TRP A 46 10.37 0.27 -12.70
CA TRP A 46 9.68 -0.97 -12.31
C TRP A 46 10.64 -2.17 -12.30
N ALA A 47 11.94 -1.96 -12.52
CA ALA A 47 12.97 -3.00 -12.55
C ALA A 47 13.02 -3.88 -11.28
N PRO A 48 12.86 -3.34 -10.05
CA PRO A 48 12.85 -4.17 -8.84
C PRO A 48 11.72 -5.22 -8.83
N TYR A 49 10.62 -4.98 -9.56
CA TYR A 49 9.52 -5.94 -9.64
C TYR A 49 9.85 -7.21 -10.41
N ALA A 50 10.99 -7.27 -11.13
CA ALA A 50 11.46 -8.54 -11.70
C ALA A 50 11.76 -9.54 -10.58
N LEU A 51 12.59 -9.14 -9.59
CA LEU A 51 12.89 -9.97 -8.43
C LEU A 51 11.64 -10.16 -7.55
N TYR A 52 10.84 -9.10 -7.35
CA TYR A 52 9.64 -9.21 -6.52
C TYR A 52 8.63 -10.20 -7.08
N GLY A 53 8.38 -10.21 -8.40
CA GLY A 53 7.46 -11.13 -9.05
C GLY A 53 7.97 -12.59 -9.13
N GLU A 54 9.28 -12.82 -8.95
CA GLU A 54 9.84 -14.18 -8.78
C GLU A 54 9.59 -14.72 -7.37
N VAL A 55 9.73 -13.86 -6.36
CA VAL A 55 9.49 -14.22 -4.96
C VAL A 55 8.00 -14.35 -4.68
N ASP A 56 7.23 -13.33 -5.03
CA ASP A 56 5.78 -13.29 -4.88
C ASP A 56 5.14 -13.47 -6.27
N GLN A 57 4.83 -14.72 -6.64
CA GLN A 57 4.34 -15.03 -7.98
C GLN A 57 2.95 -14.43 -8.28
N MET A 58 2.27 -13.90 -7.27
CA MET A 58 1.07 -13.05 -7.42
C MET A 58 1.36 -11.77 -8.20
N TYR A 59 2.60 -11.28 -8.14
CA TYR A 59 3.07 -10.14 -8.91
C TYR A 59 3.67 -10.53 -10.27
N GLY A 60 3.94 -11.82 -10.49
CA GLY A 60 4.63 -12.34 -11.66
C GLY A 60 3.73 -12.79 -12.82
N TRP A 61 4.37 -13.31 -13.86
CA TRP A 61 3.72 -13.82 -15.07
C TRP A 61 2.80 -15.02 -14.81
N LYS A 62 3.07 -15.81 -13.76
CA LYS A 62 2.24 -16.97 -13.38
C LYS A 62 0.78 -16.57 -13.19
N GLN A 63 0.52 -15.63 -12.28
CA GLN A 63 -0.85 -15.23 -11.94
C GLN A 63 -1.47 -14.31 -13.00
N TRP A 64 -0.66 -13.53 -13.72
CA TRP A 64 -1.14 -12.79 -14.89
C TRP A 64 -1.70 -13.72 -15.98
N ASN A 65 -0.95 -14.76 -16.36
CA ASN A 65 -1.36 -15.72 -17.38
C ASN A 65 -2.54 -16.60 -16.92
N ALA A 66 -2.67 -16.83 -15.61
CA ALA A 66 -3.83 -17.50 -15.03
C ALA A 66 -5.11 -16.64 -15.01
N GLY A 67 -5.02 -15.35 -15.36
CA GLY A 67 -6.16 -14.43 -15.30
C GLY A 67 -6.63 -14.14 -13.88
N ASN A 68 -5.74 -14.23 -12.89
CA ASN A 68 -6.08 -14.02 -11.49
C ASN A 68 -6.24 -12.52 -11.18
N GLY A 69 -7.47 -12.12 -10.83
CA GLY A 69 -7.81 -10.72 -10.55
C GLY A 69 -7.42 -10.23 -9.15
N PHE A 70 -6.93 -11.08 -8.26
CA PHE A 70 -6.72 -10.75 -6.85
C PHE A 70 -5.76 -9.56 -6.66
N THR A 71 -4.60 -9.57 -7.32
CA THR A 71 -3.62 -8.48 -7.23
C THR A 71 -4.18 -7.16 -7.73
N ALA A 72 -4.92 -7.18 -8.85
CA ALA A 72 -5.54 -5.98 -9.40
C ALA A 72 -6.62 -5.43 -8.46
N ALA A 73 -7.42 -6.31 -7.84
CA ALA A 73 -8.41 -5.91 -6.85
C ALA A 73 -7.76 -5.26 -5.61
N GLN A 74 -6.66 -5.84 -5.11
CA GLN A 74 -5.86 -5.26 -4.03
C GLN A 74 -5.33 -3.87 -4.40
N SER A 75 -4.85 -3.67 -5.63
CA SER A 75 -4.37 -2.37 -6.08
C SER A 75 -5.47 -1.31 -6.18
N TRP A 76 -6.72 -1.68 -6.51
CA TRP A 76 -7.82 -0.71 -6.43
C TRP A 76 -8.09 -0.24 -4.99
N VAL A 77 -7.92 -1.13 -4.01
CA VAL A 77 -7.99 -0.75 -2.59
C VAL A 77 -6.81 0.16 -2.21
N ASN A 78 -5.61 -0.08 -2.75
CA ASN A 78 -4.45 0.81 -2.61
C ASN A 78 -4.72 2.25 -3.11
N LEU A 79 -5.47 2.41 -4.20
CA LEU A 79 -5.89 3.74 -4.68
C LEU A 79 -6.82 4.44 -3.67
N VAL A 80 -7.82 3.73 -3.14
CA VAL A 80 -8.75 4.29 -2.15
C VAL A 80 -8.00 4.71 -0.88
N GLU A 81 -7.11 3.86 -0.38
CA GLU A 81 -6.24 4.17 0.76
C GLU A 81 -5.40 5.42 0.50
N THR A 82 -4.76 5.51 -0.67
CA THR A 82 -3.93 6.66 -1.07
C THR A 82 -4.75 7.95 -1.05
N VAL A 83 -5.95 7.92 -1.61
CA VAL A 83 -6.87 9.07 -1.60
C VAL A 83 -7.25 9.45 -0.16
N MET A 84 -7.54 8.49 0.71
CA MET A 84 -7.87 8.76 2.11
C MET A 84 -6.69 9.37 2.87
N TYR A 85 -5.47 8.89 2.65
CA TYR A 85 -4.26 9.46 3.23
C TYR A 85 -3.99 10.88 2.72
N LEU A 86 -4.23 11.16 1.43
CA LEU A 86 -4.14 12.51 0.88
C LEU A 86 -5.21 13.45 1.45
N VAL A 87 -6.44 12.96 1.65
CA VAL A 87 -7.51 13.72 2.32
C VAL A 87 -7.13 14.02 3.76
N TYR A 88 -6.63 13.04 4.50
CA TYR A 88 -6.13 13.23 5.86
C TYR A 88 -5.03 14.31 5.92
N ALA A 89 -4.00 14.17 5.08
CA ALA A 89 -2.88 15.09 5.01
C ALA A 89 -3.35 16.50 4.60
N GLY A 90 -4.28 16.60 3.63
CA GLY A 90 -4.88 17.85 3.18
C GLY A 90 -5.70 18.54 4.26
N ILE A 91 -6.52 17.81 5.01
CA ILE A 91 -7.27 18.37 6.16
C ILE A 91 -6.29 18.91 7.20
N TRP A 92 -5.26 18.14 7.55
CA TRP A 92 -4.28 18.60 8.53
C TRP A 92 -3.52 19.84 8.02
N TRP A 93 -2.92 19.76 6.84
CA TRP A 93 -2.08 20.83 6.30
C TRP A 93 -2.83 22.15 6.13
N ALA A 94 -4.06 22.11 5.63
CA ALA A 94 -4.85 23.31 5.37
C ALA A 94 -5.44 23.95 6.64
N ASN A 95 -5.47 23.25 7.78
CA ASN A 95 -6.16 23.74 8.98
C ASN A 95 -5.28 23.77 10.23
N LYS A 96 -4.02 23.32 10.15
CA LYS A 96 -3.10 23.30 11.29
C LYS A 96 -2.77 24.71 11.75
N ASP A 97 -2.77 24.89 13.06
CA ASP A 97 -2.12 26.03 13.69
C ASP A 97 -0.61 25.98 13.38
N GLN A 98 -0.03 27.10 12.94
CA GLN A 98 1.34 27.11 12.44
C GLN A 98 2.39 26.93 13.54
N PHE A 99 2.07 27.28 14.78
CA PHE A 99 2.99 27.18 15.92
C PHE A 99 2.90 25.82 16.60
N THR A 100 1.70 25.31 16.77
CA THR A 100 1.43 24.08 17.55
C THR A 100 1.23 22.84 16.68
N GLY A 101 0.93 23.01 15.38
CA GLY A 101 0.59 21.91 14.46
C GLY A 101 -0.79 21.30 14.72
N GLN A 102 -1.56 21.85 15.65
CA GLN A 102 -2.86 21.32 16.07
C GLN A 102 -3.98 21.71 15.09
N ILE A 103 -4.90 20.78 14.86
CA ILE A 103 -6.21 21.06 14.28
C ILE A 103 -7.29 20.86 15.35
N LYS A 104 -8.42 21.59 15.25
CA LYS A 104 -9.46 21.61 16.29
C LYS A 104 -10.87 21.35 15.73
N GLY A 105 -11.77 20.91 16.60
CA GLY A 105 -13.20 20.76 16.33
C GLY A 105 -13.53 19.71 15.28
N ARG A 106 -14.50 20.00 14.41
CA ARG A 106 -15.00 19.06 13.39
C ARG A 106 -13.91 18.62 12.41
N LYS A 107 -13.00 19.51 12.02
CA LYS A 107 -11.87 19.20 11.12
C LYS A 107 -10.94 18.17 11.74
N ALA A 108 -10.65 18.30 13.04
CA ALA A 108 -9.86 17.32 13.79
C ALA A 108 -10.53 15.95 13.83
N ALA A 109 -11.84 15.91 14.12
CA ALA A 109 -12.60 14.66 14.14
C ALA A 109 -12.62 13.97 12.77
N LEU A 110 -12.83 14.74 11.68
CA LEU A 110 -12.80 14.21 10.32
C LEU A 110 -11.43 13.65 9.95
N ALA A 111 -10.34 14.37 10.27
CA ALA A 111 -8.99 13.85 10.02
C ALA A 111 -8.77 12.52 10.76
N VAL A 112 -9.06 12.45 12.06
CA VAL A 112 -8.87 11.22 12.84
C VAL A 112 -9.70 10.07 12.28
N LEU A 113 -10.97 10.31 11.94
CA LEU A 113 -11.84 9.28 11.37
C LEU A 113 -11.32 8.78 10.01
N THR A 114 -10.89 9.69 9.12
CA THR A 114 -10.32 9.31 7.82
C THR A 114 -9.03 8.53 7.98
N GLY A 115 -8.12 8.98 8.86
CA GLY A 115 -6.85 8.30 9.12
C GLY A 115 -7.06 6.91 9.73
N PHE A 116 -8.00 6.78 10.66
CA PHE A 116 -8.38 5.49 11.26
C PHE A 116 -8.93 4.53 10.20
N ALA A 117 -9.89 4.98 9.39
CA ALA A 117 -10.49 4.13 8.36
C ALA A 117 -9.46 3.72 7.28
N ALA A 118 -8.51 4.60 6.94
CA ALA A 118 -7.40 4.26 6.05
C ALA A 118 -6.49 3.19 6.68
N GLY A 119 -6.13 3.33 7.96
CA GLY A 119 -5.32 2.34 8.67
C GLY A 119 -5.99 0.96 8.76
N VAL A 120 -7.28 0.91 9.10
CA VAL A 120 -8.05 -0.35 9.12
C VAL A 120 -8.08 -1.00 7.74
N MET A 121 -8.19 -0.21 6.67
CA MET A 121 -8.14 -0.71 5.30
C MET A 121 -6.75 -1.30 4.98
N THR A 122 -5.67 -0.61 5.36
CA THR A 122 -4.28 -1.11 5.20
C THR A 122 -4.07 -2.43 5.92
N GLU A 123 -4.54 -2.57 7.15
CA GLU A 123 -4.39 -3.82 7.90
C GLU A 123 -5.25 -4.94 7.30
N SER A 124 -6.50 -4.63 6.94
CA SER A 124 -7.43 -5.61 6.39
C SER A 124 -6.96 -6.20 5.07
N LYS A 125 -6.39 -5.38 4.18
CA LYS A 125 -5.85 -5.85 2.90
C LYS A 125 -4.63 -6.76 3.11
N THR A 126 -3.72 -6.41 4.03
CA THR A 126 -2.54 -7.23 4.35
C THR A 126 -2.94 -8.57 4.93
N VAL A 127 -3.88 -8.58 5.90
CA VAL A 127 -4.43 -9.82 6.47
C VAL A 127 -5.10 -10.67 5.39
N LEU A 128 -5.92 -10.05 4.53
CA LEU A 128 -6.57 -10.76 3.43
C LEU A 128 -5.56 -11.39 2.47
N TYR A 129 -4.45 -10.70 2.18
CA TYR A 129 -3.37 -11.23 1.34
C TYR A 129 -2.74 -12.48 1.95
N TRP A 130 -2.41 -12.43 3.24
CA TRP A 130 -1.82 -13.56 3.96
C TRP A 130 -2.77 -14.75 4.06
N LEU A 131 -4.06 -14.48 4.33
CA LEU A 131 -5.09 -15.51 4.33
C LEU A 131 -5.28 -16.12 2.94
N ASN A 132 -5.21 -15.33 1.88
CA ASN A 132 -5.30 -15.85 0.51
C ASN A 132 -4.16 -16.83 0.21
N GLU A 133 -2.93 -16.52 0.61
CA GLU A 133 -1.79 -17.46 0.48
C GLU A 133 -1.98 -18.72 1.33
N ALA A 134 -2.38 -18.59 2.60
CA ALA A 134 -2.63 -19.74 3.46
C ALA A 134 -3.75 -20.66 2.93
N CYS A 135 -4.82 -20.07 2.37
CA CYS A 135 -5.94 -20.81 1.77
C CYS A 135 -5.64 -21.37 0.38
N SER A 136 -4.52 -21.00 -0.22
CA SER A 136 -4.06 -21.44 -1.54
C SER A 136 -2.79 -22.28 -1.44
N ASP A 137 -2.57 -22.94 -0.29
CA ASP A 137 -1.41 -23.80 0.01
C ASP A 137 -0.05 -23.11 -0.26
N PHE A 138 0.02 -21.80 -0.02
CA PHE A 138 1.18 -20.95 -0.29
C PHE A 138 1.68 -21.04 -1.73
N GLU A 139 0.78 -21.24 -2.69
CA GLU A 139 1.11 -21.48 -4.10
C GLU A 139 2.05 -20.42 -4.70
N ASN A 140 1.99 -19.16 -4.25
CA ASN A 140 2.77 -18.08 -4.87
C ASN A 140 4.12 -17.81 -4.20
N ILE A 141 4.31 -18.30 -2.97
CA ILE A 141 5.50 -18.01 -2.17
C ILE A 141 6.22 -19.25 -1.63
N GLY A 142 5.60 -20.44 -1.68
CA GLY A 142 6.12 -21.67 -1.08
C GLY A 142 7.43 -22.19 -1.68
N GLN A 143 7.80 -21.71 -2.87
CA GLN A 143 9.06 -22.03 -3.53
C GLN A 143 10.29 -21.32 -2.93
N ASN A 144 10.09 -20.31 -2.07
CA ASN A 144 11.16 -19.46 -1.57
C ASN A 144 11.84 -20.02 -0.32
N ASP A 145 13.13 -19.72 -0.18
CA ASP A 145 13.84 -19.90 1.08
C ASP A 145 13.42 -18.84 2.13
N LEU A 146 13.72 -19.11 3.40
CA LEU A 146 13.33 -18.25 4.53
C LEU A 146 13.86 -16.81 4.41
N TRP A 147 15.03 -16.60 3.80
CA TRP A 147 15.59 -15.26 3.67
C TRP A 147 14.74 -14.40 2.72
N ARG A 148 14.40 -14.94 1.56
CA ARG A 148 13.51 -14.27 0.59
C ARG A 148 12.13 -14.01 1.19
N LEU A 149 11.57 -15.00 1.90
CA LEU A 149 10.29 -14.83 2.57
C LEU A 149 10.32 -13.68 3.58
N ILE A 150 11.31 -13.62 4.48
CA ILE A 150 11.34 -12.59 5.52
C ILE A 150 11.56 -11.19 4.92
N PHE A 151 12.58 -11.03 4.06
CA PHE A 151 13.03 -9.70 3.66
C PHE A 151 12.35 -9.14 2.41
N ILE A 152 11.82 -10.00 1.54
CA ILE A 152 11.19 -9.57 0.28
C ILE A 152 9.67 -9.71 0.38
N TRP A 153 9.13 -10.62 1.19
CA TRP A 153 7.69 -10.82 1.29
C TRP A 153 7.09 -10.33 2.63
N ILE A 154 7.59 -10.75 3.79
CA ILE A 154 6.99 -10.43 5.09
C ILE A 154 7.17 -8.96 5.46
N ILE A 155 8.41 -8.45 5.47
CA ILE A 155 8.70 -7.08 5.92
C ILE A 155 8.03 -6.00 5.03
N PRO A 156 7.97 -6.17 3.69
CA PRO A 156 7.33 -5.17 2.83
C PRO A 156 5.79 -5.19 2.83
N LYS A 157 5.15 -6.21 3.41
CA LYS A 157 3.68 -6.36 3.46
C LYS A 157 3.08 -5.74 4.72
#